data_AF-A0A8J2LRY9-F1
#
_entry.id   AF-A0A8J2LRY9-F1
#
_cell.length_a   1.000
_cell.length_b   1.000
_cell.length_c   1.000
_cell.angle_alpha   90.00
_cell.angle_beta   90.00
_cell.angle_gamma   90.00
#
_symmetry.space_group_name_H-M   'P 1'
#
loop_
_entity.id
_entity.type
_entity.pdbx_description
1 polymer ?
#
loop_
_entity_poly.entity_id
_entity_poly.type
_entity_poly.pdbx_seq_one_letter_code
_entity_poly.pdbx_strand_id
1 'polypeptide(L)'
;DILQNIKTLILHDGEFDSLPVGELNPVTADAATSRKSSNRQILEEKNCLEDIHTKEVWENRLTAGCQELGYIPKGSDFLEALARTEIYLDRKSLSNLAIWEPRTFKCLNMVAATKAKQEGLNKFELGPPPQGIYTRGKL
;
A
#
# COMPACT_ATOMS: atom_id res chain seq x y z
N ASP A 1 -3.71 4.08 32.42
CA ASP A 1 -2.41 3.77 33.06
C ASP A 1 -1.49 2.90 32.20
N ILE A 2 -1.93 1.74 31.69
CA ILE A 2 -1.09 0.88 30.82
C ILE A 2 -0.68 1.58 29.51
N LEU A 3 -1.60 2.29 28.86
CA LEU A 3 -1.33 3.03 27.62
C LEU A 3 -0.43 4.27 27.83
N GLN A 4 -0.39 4.84 29.05
CA GLN A 4 0.52 5.94 29.36
C GLN A 4 1.94 5.43 29.57
N ASN A 5 2.10 4.25 30.21
CA ASN A 5 3.40 3.59 30.36
C ASN A 5 4.01 3.11 29.04
N ILE A 6 3.18 2.66 28.09
CA ILE A 6 3.66 2.30 26.75
C ILE A 6 4.11 3.56 25.98
N LYS A 7 3.41 4.69 26.17
CA LYS A 7 3.75 5.95 25.51
C LYS A 7 5.02 6.60 26.08
N THR A 8 5.30 6.47 27.37
CA THR A 8 6.59 6.88 27.96
C THR A 8 7.75 5.98 27.57
N LEU A 9 7.53 4.69 27.28
CA LEU A 9 8.57 3.79 26.77
C LEU A 9 8.94 4.06 25.30
N ILE A 10 8.04 4.63 24.51
CA ILE A 10 8.22 4.88 23.07
C ILE A 10 8.74 6.29 22.78
N LEU A 11 8.61 7.25 23.71
CA LEU A 11 8.98 8.67 23.50
C LEU A 11 10.42 9.04 23.91
N HIS A 12 11.26 8.07 24.27
CA HIS A 12 12.67 8.30 24.63
C HIS A 12 13.65 7.66 23.63
N ASP A 13 13.34 7.71 22.32
CA ASP A 13 14.23 7.30 21.23
C ASP A 13 15.34 8.32 20.91
N GLY A 14 15.77 9.11 21.90
CA GLY A 14 16.88 10.05 21.75
C GLY A 14 17.60 10.22 23.07
N GLU A 15 18.89 9.86 23.07
CA GLU A 15 19.85 10.17 24.13
C GLU A 15 19.81 9.23 25.35
N PHE A 16 20.30 8.00 25.16
CA PHE A 16 20.69 7.11 26.26
C PHE A 16 22.17 6.75 26.13
N ASP A 17 23.02 7.77 26.23
CA ASP A 17 24.47 7.59 26.29
C ASP A 17 25.07 8.35 27.49
N SER A 18 24.39 8.30 28.65
CA SER A 18 25.01 8.47 29.97
C SER A 18 23.96 8.45 31.09
N LEU A 19 23.69 7.28 31.69
CA LEU A 19 23.17 7.23 33.06
C LEU A 19 24.20 6.51 33.94
N PRO A 20 24.42 6.97 35.19
CA PRO A 20 25.48 6.46 36.03
C PRO A 20 25.27 4.98 36.28
N VAL A 21 26.30 4.18 35.98
CA VAL A 21 26.35 2.74 36.18
C VAL A 21 26.40 2.49 37.69
N GLY A 22 25.25 2.58 38.34
CA GLY A 22 24.99 1.89 39.59
C GLY A 22 24.97 0.41 39.26
N GLU A 23 25.90 -0.33 39.87
CA GLU A 23 26.20 -1.74 39.67
C GLU A 23 24.91 -2.58 39.59
N LEU A 24 24.44 -2.82 38.37
CA LEU A 24 23.31 -3.72 38.11
C LEU A 24 23.82 -5.13 38.36
N ASN A 25 23.20 -5.83 39.31
CA ASN A 25 23.45 -7.26 39.53
C ASN A 25 23.42 -8.01 38.19
N PRO A 26 24.40 -8.86 37.87
CA PRO A 26 24.55 -9.45 36.53
C PRO A 26 23.30 -10.23 36.08
N VAL A 27 22.60 -10.86 37.03
CA VAL A 27 21.35 -11.62 36.79
C VAL A 27 20.21 -10.73 36.25
N THR A 28 20.12 -9.47 36.67
CA THR A 28 19.08 -8.55 36.18
C THR A 28 19.50 -7.86 34.86
N ALA A 29 20.80 -7.70 34.62
CA ALA A 29 21.35 -7.18 33.38
C ALA A 29 21.15 -8.16 32.20
N ASP A 30 21.34 -9.46 32.42
CA ASP A 30 21.10 -10.50 31.40
C ASP A 30 19.63 -10.57 31.01
N ALA A 31 18.73 -10.52 31.99
CA ALA A 31 17.29 -10.50 31.76
C ALA A 31 16.82 -9.20 31.08
N ALA A 32 17.43 -8.05 31.38
CA ALA A 32 17.15 -6.79 30.71
C ALA A 32 17.64 -6.80 29.25
N THR A 33 18.82 -7.36 29.01
CA THR A 33 19.39 -7.51 27.66
C THR A 33 18.55 -8.46 26.80
N SER A 34 18.11 -9.59 27.37
CA SER A 34 17.19 -10.54 26.71
C SER A 34 15.82 -9.93 26.42
N ARG A 35 15.28 -9.06 27.29
CA ARG A 35 14.01 -8.36 27.03
C ARG A 35 14.16 -7.30 25.94
N LYS A 36 15.28 -6.56 25.93
CA LYS A 36 15.59 -5.58 24.88
C LYS A 36 15.73 -6.24 23.51
N SER A 37 16.38 -7.40 23.42
CA SER A 37 16.49 -8.16 22.17
C SER A 37 15.13 -8.69 21.70
N SER A 38 14.30 -9.23 22.59
CA SER A 38 12.93 -9.68 22.25
C SER A 38 12.03 -8.54 21.78
N ASN A 39 12.05 -7.38 22.47
CA ASN A 39 11.23 -6.24 22.06
C ASN A 39 11.65 -5.68 20.70
N ARG A 40 12.95 -5.71 20.39
CA ARG A 40 13.45 -5.34 19.06
C ARG A 40 12.91 -6.28 17.98
N GLN A 41 12.95 -7.60 18.21
CA GLN A 41 12.40 -8.58 17.27
C GLN A 41 10.90 -8.37 17.03
N ILE A 42 10.12 -8.16 18.10
CA ILE A 42 8.69 -7.88 18.00
C ILE A 42 8.41 -6.59 17.21
N LEU A 43 9.22 -5.55 17.40
CA LEU A 43 9.08 -4.29 16.67
C LEU A 43 9.36 -4.46 15.17
N GLU A 44 10.40 -5.22 14.83
CA GLU A 44 10.75 -5.54 13.43
C GLU A 44 9.64 -6.35 12.75
N GLU A 45 9.12 -7.38 13.43
CA GLU A 45 7.97 -8.17 12.96
C GLU A 45 6.71 -7.30 12.80
N LYS A 46 6.43 -6.40 13.74
CA LYS A 46 5.28 -5.49 13.65
C LYS A 46 5.37 -4.59 12.42
N ASN A 47 6.56 -4.04 12.15
CA ASN A 47 6.74 -3.11 11.03
C ASN A 47 6.51 -3.82 9.68
N CYS A 48 7.01 -5.06 9.51
CA CYS A 48 6.75 -5.79 8.28
C CYS A 48 5.26 -6.16 8.10
N LEU A 49 4.56 -6.50 9.20
CA LEU A 49 3.12 -6.78 9.18
C LEU A 49 2.29 -5.53 8.86
N GLU A 50 2.68 -4.38 9.39
CA GLU A 50 2.01 -3.09 9.11
C GLU A 50 2.13 -2.71 7.63
N ASP A 51 3.31 -2.91 7.04
CA ASP A 51 3.54 -2.69 5.62
C ASP A 51 2.71 -3.62 4.73
N ILE A 52 2.60 -4.90 5.10
CA ILE A 52 1.78 -5.89 4.38
C ILE A 52 0.31 -5.50 4.47
N HIS A 53 -0.20 -5.21 5.67
CA HIS A 53 -1.59 -4.85 5.89
C HIS A 53 -1.97 -3.59 5.11
N THR A 54 -1.09 -2.58 5.10
CA THR A 54 -1.33 -1.34 4.37
C THR A 54 -1.44 -1.58 2.87
N LYS A 55 -0.58 -2.44 2.30
CA LYS A 55 -0.65 -2.83 0.88
C LYS A 55 -1.95 -3.56 0.54
N GLU A 56 -2.37 -4.49 1.40
CA GLU A 56 -3.61 -5.24 1.24
C GLU A 56 -4.83 -4.30 1.20
N VAL A 57 -4.88 -3.31 2.10
CA VAL A 57 -5.95 -2.31 2.13
C VAL A 57 -6.01 -1.52 0.82
N TRP A 58 -4.87 -1.12 0.26
CA TRP A 58 -4.83 -0.42 -1.04
C TRP A 58 -5.30 -1.31 -2.18
N GLU A 59 -4.89 -2.57 -2.21
CA GLU A 59 -5.32 -3.55 -3.22
C GLU A 59 -6.83 -3.82 -3.16
N ASN A 60 -7.39 -3.95 -1.97
CA ASN A 60 -8.82 -4.17 -1.76
C ASN A 60 -9.64 -2.98 -2.25
N ARG A 61 -9.22 -1.76 -1.92
CA ARG A 61 -9.87 -0.52 -2.41
C ARG A 61 -9.80 -0.41 -3.92
N LEU A 62 -8.64 -0.71 -4.51
CA LEU A 62 -8.45 -0.65 -5.95
C LEU A 62 -9.34 -1.67 -6.66
N THR A 63 -9.39 -2.89 -6.15
CA THR A 63 -10.21 -3.98 -6.69
C THR A 63 -11.69 -3.64 -6.58
N ALA A 64 -12.17 -3.12 -5.44
CA ALA A 64 -13.55 -2.70 -5.28
C ALA A 64 -13.93 -1.59 -6.28
N GLY A 65 -13.13 -0.53 -6.40
CA GLY A 65 -13.39 0.54 -7.37
C GLY A 65 -13.36 0.05 -8.83
N CYS A 66 -12.49 -0.90 -9.14
CA CYS A 66 -12.43 -1.55 -10.46
C CYS A 66 -13.70 -2.35 -10.76
N GLN A 67 -14.22 -3.09 -9.78
CA GLN A 67 -15.46 -3.87 -9.88
C GLN A 67 -16.67 -2.96 -10.08
N GLU A 68 -16.75 -1.83 -9.38
CA GLU A 68 -17.84 -0.86 -9.52
C GLU A 68 -17.93 -0.27 -10.93
N LEU A 69 -16.79 -0.03 -11.59
CA LEU A 69 -16.74 0.55 -12.92
C LEU A 69 -16.99 -0.47 -14.04
N GLY A 70 -16.70 -1.76 -13.80
CA GLY A 70 -17.02 -2.85 -14.72
C GLY A 70 -16.17 -2.96 -16.00
N TYR A 71 -15.23 -2.03 -16.26
CA TYR A 71 -14.35 -2.10 -17.45
C TYR A 71 -13.25 -3.15 -17.27
N ILE A 72 -12.50 -3.05 -16.16
CA ILE A 72 -11.50 -4.04 -15.75
C ILE A 72 -11.84 -4.41 -14.30
N PRO A 73 -12.39 -5.61 -14.04
CA PRO A 73 -12.91 -5.96 -12.71
C PRO A 73 -11.82 -6.40 -11.72
N LYS A 74 -10.61 -6.71 -12.18
CA LYS A 74 -9.50 -7.14 -11.32
C LYS A 74 -8.46 -6.04 -11.19
N GLY A 75 -8.08 -5.71 -9.95
CA GLY A 75 -7.06 -4.69 -9.68
C GLY A 75 -5.69 -5.02 -10.29
N SER A 76 -5.31 -6.30 -10.36
CA SER A 76 -4.08 -6.77 -11.01
C SER A 76 -4.02 -6.40 -12.49
N ASP A 77 -5.12 -6.67 -13.19
CA ASP A 77 -5.21 -6.51 -14.65
C ASP A 77 -5.29 -5.02 -15.00
N PHE A 78 -5.90 -4.22 -14.12
CA PHE A 78 -5.91 -2.77 -14.23
C PHE A 78 -4.49 -2.19 -14.13
N LEU A 79 -3.68 -2.66 -13.17
CA LEU A 79 -2.28 -2.23 -13.03
C LEU A 79 -1.43 -2.64 -14.23
N GLU A 80 -1.62 -3.86 -14.74
CA GLU A 80 -0.92 -4.36 -15.92
C GLU A 80 -1.28 -3.55 -17.18
N ALA A 81 -2.57 -3.23 -17.36
CA ALA A 81 -3.04 -2.39 -18.45
C ALA A 81 -2.55 -0.94 -18.32
N LEU A 82 -2.47 -0.41 -17.10
CA LEU A 82 -1.95 0.93 -16.83
C LEU A 82 -0.44 1.03 -17.14
N ALA A 83 0.34 0.01 -16.79
CA ALA A 83 1.76 -0.07 -17.13
C ALA A 83 2.00 -0.06 -18.65
N ARG A 84 1.11 -0.67 -19.44
CA ARG A 84 1.15 -0.64 -20.92
C ARG A 84 0.82 0.73 -21.51
N THR A 85 0.12 1.58 -20.77
CA THR A 85 -0.14 2.97 -21.16
C THR A 85 0.98 3.93 -20.77
N GLU A 86 2.10 3.42 -20.24
CA GLU A 86 3.22 4.21 -19.71
C GLU A 86 2.82 5.10 -18.51
N ILE A 87 1.77 4.73 -17.80
CA ILE A 87 1.31 5.42 -16.58
C ILE A 87 1.76 4.60 -15.36
N TYR A 88 2.80 5.08 -14.68
CA TYR A 88 3.37 4.44 -13.49
C TYR A 88 2.91 5.16 -12.22
N LEU A 89 1.75 4.78 -11.71
CA LEU A 89 1.21 5.29 -10.45
C LEU A 89 1.33 4.24 -9.34
N ASP A 90 1.73 4.70 -8.15
CA ASP A 90 1.77 3.85 -6.96
C ASP A 90 0.35 3.46 -6.51
N ARG A 91 0.24 2.27 -5.89
CA ARG A 91 -1.02 1.71 -5.39
C ARG A 91 -1.65 2.59 -4.32
N LYS A 92 -0.83 3.26 -3.49
CA LYS A 92 -1.31 4.24 -2.52
C LYS A 92 -2.06 5.38 -3.21
N SER A 93 -1.45 5.99 -4.22
CA SER A 93 -2.04 7.09 -4.99
C SER A 93 -3.30 6.65 -5.72
N LEU A 94 -3.28 5.48 -6.37
CA LEU A 94 -4.46 4.92 -7.04
C LEU A 94 -5.60 4.65 -6.06
N SER A 95 -5.31 4.13 -4.86
CA SER A 95 -6.32 3.90 -3.82
C SER A 95 -6.94 5.21 -3.31
N ASN A 96 -6.14 6.29 -3.23
CA ASN A 96 -6.64 7.60 -2.86
C ASN A 96 -7.52 8.20 -3.96
N LEU A 97 -7.11 8.06 -5.23
CA LEU A 97 -7.93 8.49 -6.37
C LEU A 97 -9.27 7.76 -6.42
N ALA A 98 -9.29 6.46 -6.13
CA ALA A 98 -10.53 5.68 -6.09
C ALA A 98 -11.54 6.21 -5.04
N ILE A 99 -11.06 6.70 -3.89
CA ILE A 99 -11.91 7.25 -2.82
C ILE A 99 -12.30 8.71 -3.08
N TRP A 100 -11.31 9.55 -3.37
CA TRP A 100 -11.48 11.01 -3.34
C TRP A 100 -11.77 11.62 -4.71
N GLU A 101 -11.34 10.96 -5.80
CA GLU A 101 -11.48 11.44 -7.16
C GLU A 101 -12.08 10.39 -8.10
N PRO A 102 -13.36 10.02 -7.91
CA PRO A 102 -13.99 8.95 -8.67
C PRO A 102 -14.02 9.23 -10.18
N ARG A 103 -14.06 10.50 -10.59
CA ARG A 103 -13.98 10.90 -12.01
C ARG A 103 -12.61 10.59 -12.62
N THR A 104 -11.53 10.97 -11.93
CA THR A 104 -10.15 10.69 -12.35
C THR A 104 -9.92 9.18 -12.43
N PHE A 105 -10.35 8.45 -11.40
CA PHE A 105 -10.23 7.00 -11.34
C PHE A 105 -10.99 6.31 -12.48
N LYS A 106 -12.21 6.77 -12.80
CA LYS A 106 -12.98 6.30 -13.96
C LYS A 106 -12.22 6.52 -15.27
N CYS A 107 -11.65 7.71 -15.48
CA CYS A 107 -10.85 8.02 -16.67
C CYS A 107 -9.64 7.08 -16.82
N LEU A 108 -8.92 6.82 -15.74
CA LEU A 108 -7.78 5.89 -15.76
C LEU A 108 -8.23 4.46 -16.13
N ASN A 109 -9.32 3.98 -15.56
CA ASN A 109 -9.85 2.65 -15.88
C ASN A 109 -10.29 2.56 -17.35
N MET A 110 -10.94 3.60 -17.87
CA MET A 110 -11.32 3.68 -19.28
C MET A 110 -10.12 3.71 -20.24
N VAL A 111 -9.05 4.42 -19.90
CA VAL A 111 -7.80 4.48 -20.69
C VAL A 111 -7.11 3.11 -20.70
N ALA A 112 -6.97 2.48 -19.54
CA ALA A 112 -6.39 1.14 -19.40
C ALA A 112 -7.19 0.09 -20.19
N ALA A 113 -8.53 0.15 -20.09
CA ALA A 113 -9.46 -0.71 -20.82
C ALA A 113 -9.32 -0.57 -22.35
N THR A 114 -9.21 0.67 -22.83
CA THR A 114 -9.04 0.96 -24.26
C THR A 114 -7.72 0.39 -24.78
N LYS A 115 -6.62 0.56 -24.03
CA LYS A 115 -5.32 0.02 -24.38
C LYS A 115 -5.32 -1.51 -24.40
N ALA A 116 -5.89 -2.15 -23.39
CA ALA A 116 -6.01 -3.61 -23.33
C ALA A 116 -6.79 -4.18 -24.52
N LYS A 117 -7.86 -3.50 -24.94
CA LYS A 117 -8.67 -3.88 -26.12
C LYS A 117 -7.88 -3.74 -27.42
N GLN A 118 -7.07 -2.70 -27.57
CA GLN A 118 -6.24 -2.47 -28.75
C GLN A 118 -5.16 -3.54 -28.93
N GLU A 119 -4.59 -4.03 -27.83
CA GLU A 119 -3.56 -5.06 -27.85
C GLU A 119 -4.13 -6.48 -27.95
N GLY A 120 -5.45 -6.62 -28.07
CA GLY A 120 -6.10 -7.93 -28.21
C GLY A 120 -6.03 -8.79 -26.97
N LEU A 121 -5.72 -8.21 -25.80
CA LEU A 121 -5.60 -8.92 -24.51
C LEU A 121 -6.97 -9.25 -23.90
N ASN A 122 -8.00 -9.43 -24.73
CA ASN A 122 -9.40 -9.60 -24.37
C ASN A 122 -9.61 -10.92 -23.59
N LYS A 123 -9.25 -10.95 -22.31
CA LYS A 123 -9.76 -11.92 -21.33
C LYS A 123 -11.17 -11.57 -20.86
N PHE A 124 -11.63 -10.36 -21.17
CA PHE A 124 -12.91 -9.82 -20.73
C PHE A 124 -13.66 -9.24 -21.94
N GLU A 125 -14.97 -9.52 -22.02
CA GLU A 125 -15.88 -8.88 -22.96
C GLU A 125 -16.07 -7.41 -22.57
N LEU A 126 -15.06 -6.59 -22.84
CA LEU A 126 -15.18 -5.14 -22.67
C LEU A 126 -16.24 -4.65 -23.64
N GLY A 127 -17.24 -3.95 -23.09
CA GLY A 127 -18.21 -3.18 -23.86
C GLY A 127 -17.56 -2.25 -24.90
N PRO A 128 -18.36 -1.56 -25.72
CA PRO A 128 -17.82 -0.65 -26.73
C PRO A 128 -16.83 0.33 -26.06
N PRO A 129 -15.67 0.60 -26.70
CA PRO A 129 -14.66 1.46 -26.11
C PRO A 129 -15.29 2.82 -25.76
N PRO A 130 -14.93 3.41 -24.62
CA PRO A 130 -15.50 4.68 -24.19
C PRO A 130 -15.31 5.77 -25.26
N GLN A 131 -16.37 6.53 -25.53
CA GLN A 131 -16.33 7.62 -26.51
C GLN A 131 -15.36 8.73 -26.06
N GLY A 132 -14.60 9.30 -27.01
CA GLY A 132 -13.74 10.46 -26.76
C GLY A 132 -12.28 10.16 -26.40
N ILE A 133 -11.87 8.89 -26.33
CA ILE A 133 -10.46 8.53 -26.12
C ILE A 133 -9.72 8.52 -27.47
N TYR A 134 -8.90 9.54 -27.70
CA TYR A 134 -7.99 9.62 -28.84
C TYR A 134 -6.75 8.77 -28.55
N THR A 135 -6.60 7.68 -29.29
CA THR A 135 -5.39 6.85 -29.26
C THR A 135 -4.56 7.13 -30.50
N ARG A 136 -3.23 7.00 -30.38
CA ARG A 136 -2.27 7.22 -31.47
C ARG A 136 -2.53 6.19 -32.58
N GLY A 137 -3.42 6.52 -33.51
CA GLY A 137 -3.95 5.61 -34.54
C GLY A 137 -5.35 5.98 -35.05
N LYS A 138 -6.10 6.83 -34.35
CA LYS A 138 -7.30 7.50 -34.87
C LYS A 138 -6.97 8.94 -35.28
N LEU A 139 -6.53 9.12 -36.52
CA LEU A 139 -6.58 10.39 -37.27
C LEU A 139 -7.31 10.12 -38.58
#